data_AF-A0A7Y4YJP0-F1
#
_entry.id   AF-A0A7Y4YJP0-F1
#
_cell.length_a   1.000
_cell.length_b   1.000
_cell.length_c   1.000
_cell.angle_alpha   90.00
_cell.angle_beta   90.00
_cell.angle_gamma   90.00
#
_symmetry.space_group_name_H-M   'P 1'
#
loop_
_entity.id
_entity.type
_entity.pdbx_description
1 polymer ?
#
loop_
_entity_poly.entity_id
_entity_poly.type
_entity_poly.pdbx_seq_one_letter_code
_entity_poly.pdbx_strand_id
1 'polypeptide(L)'
;MADPSSKLPSSRLVYDGAAFRIEFYVTPGGAAPAEVWLEQLPLGGQQKFAALFARMGDTGKIWNERKFKHLTETDQIFEFKVEADRILCFFFIGRRLILTHGFRKAVEKTPKREIERAEACKQDFEGSVKHES
;
A
#
# COMPACT_ATOMS: atom_id res chain seq x y z
N MET A 1 22.73 5.81 23.42
CA MET A 1 22.62 7.06 22.66
C MET A 1 22.28 6.65 21.23
N ALA A 2 21.04 6.90 20.78
CA ALA A 2 20.66 6.63 19.39
C ALA A 2 21.25 7.72 18.50
N ASP A 3 21.86 7.32 17.39
CA ASP A 3 22.42 8.23 16.39
C ASP A 3 21.30 9.10 15.80
N PRO A 4 21.33 10.44 15.95
CA PRO A 4 20.31 11.33 15.39
C PRO A 4 20.34 11.39 13.85
N SER A 5 21.25 10.67 13.18
CA SER A 5 21.43 10.65 11.73
C SER A 5 20.78 9.45 11.01
N SER A 6 20.11 8.51 11.69
CA SER A 6 19.43 7.44 10.97
C SER A 6 18.13 7.97 10.35
N LYS A 7 18.13 8.27 9.04
CA LYS A 7 16.89 8.51 8.30
C LYS A 7 15.92 7.36 8.54
N LEU A 8 14.67 7.67 8.83
CA LEU A 8 13.61 6.67 8.92
C LEU A 8 13.47 5.98 7.57
N PRO A 9 13.19 4.67 7.54
CA PRO A 9 12.98 3.97 6.29
C PRO A 9 11.72 4.51 5.60
N SER A 10 11.77 4.64 4.27
CA SER A 10 10.63 5.04 3.43
C SER A 10 9.50 4.01 3.37
N SER A 11 9.72 2.80 3.87
CA SER A 11 8.71 1.74 3.95
C SER A 11 8.95 0.72 5.07
N ARG A 12 7.94 -0.12 5.33
CA ARG A 12 7.98 -1.23 6.29
C ARG A 12 7.50 -2.52 5.63
N LEU A 13 8.25 -3.61 5.82
CA LEU A 13 7.89 -4.91 5.26
C LEU A 13 6.57 -5.44 5.84
N VAL A 14 5.67 -5.91 4.97
CA VAL A 14 4.43 -6.61 5.33
C VAL A 14 4.56 -8.09 5.03
N TYR A 15 5.04 -8.43 3.83
CA TYR A 15 5.17 -9.81 3.36
C TYR A 15 6.25 -9.88 2.28
N ASP A 16 7.19 -10.83 2.39
CA ASP A 16 8.23 -11.05 1.39
C ASP A 16 7.90 -12.32 0.60
N GLY A 17 7.22 -12.15 -0.53
CA GLY A 17 6.79 -13.25 -1.38
C GLY A 17 7.71 -13.48 -2.58
N ALA A 18 7.56 -14.63 -3.23
CA ALA A 18 8.42 -15.02 -4.36
C ALA A 18 8.33 -14.08 -5.57
N ALA A 19 7.16 -13.47 -5.80
CA ALA A 19 6.93 -12.55 -6.91
C ALA A 19 7.11 -11.07 -6.50
N PHE A 20 6.56 -10.67 -5.36
CA PHE A 20 6.65 -9.30 -4.85
C PHE A 20 6.84 -9.25 -3.34
N ARG A 21 7.62 -8.25 -2.92
CA ARG A 21 7.66 -7.73 -1.57
C ARG A 21 6.52 -6.72 -1.38
N ILE A 22 5.68 -6.97 -0.40
CA ILE A 22 4.57 -6.09 -0.02
C ILE A 22 5.02 -5.24 1.16
N GLU A 23 4.87 -3.93 1.05
CA GLU A 23 5.40 -2.98 2.02
C GLU A 23 4.39 -1.87 2.33
N PHE A 24 4.32 -1.43 3.58
CA PHE A 24 3.64 -0.19 3.93
C PHE A 24 4.53 0.99 3.57
N TYR A 25 3.97 2.00 2.93
CA TYR A 25 4.61 3.32 2.84
C TYR A 25 4.74 3.92 4.25
N VAL A 26 5.92 4.47 4.55
CA VAL A 26 6.20 5.20 5.80
C VAL A 26 6.40 6.66 5.45
N THR A 27 5.62 7.53 6.09
CA THR A 27 5.73 8.98 5.89
C THR A 27 7.06 9.51 6.44
N PRO A 28 7.49 10.72 6.04
CA PRO A 28 8.65 11.37 6.65
C PRO A 28 8.56 11.51 8.18
N GLY A 29 7.35 11.54 8.74
CA GLY A 29 7.09 11.55 10.19
C GLY A 29 7.12 10.17 10.85
N GLY A 30 7.41 9.10 10.12
CA GLY A 30 7.52 7.73 10.63
C GLY A 30 6.20 6.96 10.74
N ALA A 31 5.07 7.56 10.30
CA ALA A 31 3.77 6.90 10.35
C ALA A 31 3.56 6.01 9.12
N ALA A 32 2.90 4.86 9.30
CA ALA A 32 2.49 3.97 8.21
C ALA A 32 0.96 3.99 8.07
N PRO A 33 0.36 4.84 7.21
CA PRO A 33 -1.07 5.08 7.23
C PRO A 33 -1.93 3.85 6.88
N ALA A 34 -1.44 2.97 6.00
CA ALA A 34 -2.13 1.73 5.66
C ALA A 34 -2.15 0.74 6.85
N GLU A 35 -1.05 0.64 7.60
CA GLU A 35 -0.94 -0.21 8.78
C GLU A 35 -1.88 0.27 9.89
N VAL A 36 -1.79 1.56 10.25
CA VAL A 36 -2.62 2.18 11.28
C VAL A 36 -4.11 2.00 10.99
N TRP A 37 -4.51 2.08 9.72
CA TRP A 37 -5.90 1.82 9.34
C TRP A 37 -6.25 0.34 9.37
N LEU A 38 -5.36 -0.54 8.90
CA LEU A 38 -5.59 -1.98 8.87
C LEU A 38 -5.81 -2.53 10.30
N GLU A 39 -5.02 -2.06 11.26
CA GLU A 39 -5.12 -2.43 12.68
C GLU A 39 -6.46 -2.02 13.32
N GLN A 40 -7.16 -1.04 12.77
CA GLN A 40 -8.49 -0.63 13.24
C GLN A 40 -9.62 -1.53 12.73
N LEU A 41 -9.36 -2.35 11.70
CA LEU A 41 -10.37 -3.27 11.19
C LEU A 41 -10.61 -4.42 12.18
N PRO A 42 -11.83 -5.01 12.21
CA PRO A 42 -12.04 -6.28 12.87
C PRO A 42 -11.09 -7.35 12.35
N LEU A 43 -10.71 -8.31 13.20
CA LEU A 43 -9.74 -9.37 12.88
C LEU A 43 -10.02 -10.07 11.54
N GLY A 44 -11.29 -10.34 11.23
CA GLY A 44 -11.68 -10.96 9.96
C GLY A 44 -11.38 -10.09 8.73
N GLY A 45 -11.44 -8.77 8.85
CA GLY A 45 -11.03 -7.82 7.81
C GLY A 45 -9.51 -7.83 7.61
N GLN A 46 -8.76 -7.81 8.70
CA GLN A 46 -7.29 -7.88 8.69
C GLN A 46 -6.81 -9.17 7.99
N GLN A 47 -7.35 -10.32 8.38
CA GLN A 47 -7.02 -11.63 7.80
C GLN A 47 -7.32 -11.70 6.30
N LYS A 48 -8.44 -11.11 5.86
CA LYS A 48 -8.79 -11.07 4.42
C LYS A 48 -7.79 -10.25 3.62
N PHE A 49 -7.32 -9.11 4.14
CA PHE A 49 -6.26 -8.33 3.50
C PHE A 49 -4.93 -9.07 3.51
N ALA A 50 -4.53 -9.65 4.64
CA ALA A 50 -3.30 -10.45 4.74
C ALA A 50 -3.26 -11.58 3.70
N ALA A 51 -4.37 -12.29 3.50
CA ALA A 51 -4.48 -13.32 2.48
C ALA A 51 -4.33 -12.77 1.05
N LEU A 52 -4.83 -11.56 0.76
CA LEU A 52 -4.63 -10.91 -0.53
C LEU A 52 -3.18 -10.46 -0.73
N PHE A 53 -2.53 -9.94 0.32
CA PHE A 53 -1.13 -9.55 0.28
C PHE A 53 -0.22 -10.76 0.05
N ALA A 54 -0.41 -11.84 0.80
CA ALA A 54 0.32 -13.08 0.60
C ALA A 54 0.13 -13.61 -0.83
N ARG A 55 -1.11 -13.68 -1.32
CA ARG A 55 -1.40 -14.10 -2.69
C ARG A 55 -0.70 -13.23 -3.73
N MET A 56 -0.75 -11.91 -3.59
CA MET A 56 -0.07 -11.01 -4.51
C MET A 56 1.45 -11.19 -4.41
N GLY A 57 1.99 -11.29 -3.20
CA GLY A 57 3.41 -11.48 -2.96
C GLY A 57 3.94 -12.78 -3.55
N ASP A 58 3.20 -13.88 -3.41
CA ASP A 58 3.66 -15.19 -3.89
C ASP A 58 3.48 -15.37 -5.40
N THR A 59 2.35 -14.92 -5.93
CA THR A 59 1.93 -15.27 -7.30
C THR A 59 2.05 -14.11 -8.29
N GLY A 60 2.19 -12.88 -7.79
CA GLY A 60 2.19 -11.66 -8.58
C GLY A 60 0.86 -11.35 -9.27
N LYS A 61 -0.21 -12.10 -8.97
CA LYS A 61 -1.45 -11.99 -9.73
C LYS A 61 -2.72 -12.27 -8.96
N ILE A 62 -3.66 -11.34 -9.09
CA ILE A 62 -5.04 -11.52 -8.64
C ILE A 62 -5.95 -11.14 -9.80
N TRP A 63 -6.51 -12.15 -10.47
CA TRP A 63 -7.38 -11.97 -11.63
C TRP A 63 -8.77 -11.40 -11.31
N ASN A 64 -9.17 -11.45 -10.04
CA ASN A 64 -10.50 -11.03 -9.62
C ASN A 64 -10.52 -9.52 -9.37
N GLU A 65 -11.16 -8.74 -10.25
CA GLU A 65 -11.31 -7.28 -10.11
C GLU A 65 -12.12 -6.83 -8.88
N ARG A 66 -12.86 -7.75 -8.24
CA ARG A 66 -13.50 -7.50 -6.94
C ARG A 66 -12.52 -7.60 -5.77
N LYS A 67 -11.28 -8.01 -6.00
CA LYS A 67 -10.21 -8.18 -5.00
C LYS A 67 -8.99 -7.31 -5.27
N PHE A 68 -8.60 -7.14 -6.54
CA PHE A 68 -7.50 -6.27 -6.94
C PHE A 68 -7.83 -5.63 -8.28
N LYS A 69 -7.69 -4.31 -8.39
CA LYS A 69 -8.05 -3.60 -9.62
C LYS A 69 -7.14 -2.40 -9.87
N HIS A 70 -6.79 -2.17 -11.12
CA HIS A 70 -6.17 -0.91 -11.56
C HIS A 70 -7.22 0.21 -11.64
N LEU A 71 -6.94 1.36 -11.05
CA LEU A 71 -7.73 2.56 -11.22
C LEU A 71 -7.31 3.23 -12.53
N THR A 72 -8.10 3.06 -13.58
CA THR A 72 -7.86 3.70 -14.89
C THR A 72 -7.81 5.22 -14.74
N GLU A 73 -7.01 5.90 -15.57
CA GLU A 73 -6.82 7.36 -15.53
C GLU A 73 -6.13 7.88 -14.26
N THR A 74 -5.32 7.03 -13.62
CA THR A 74 -4.44 7.41 -12.50
C THR A 74 -2.98 7.14 -12.88
N ASP A 75 -2.03 7.67 -12.09
CA ASP A 75 -0.61 7.35 -12.25
C ASP A 75 -0.24 5.96 -11.71
N GLN A 76 -0.80 4.92 -12.34
CA GLN A 76 -0.59 3.51 -12.01
C GLN A 76 -0.95 3.16 -10.56
N ILE A 77 -2.10 3.64 -10.10
CA ILE A 77 -2.64 3.34 -8.78
C ILE A 77 -3.58 2.13 -8.85
N PHE A 78 -3.42 1.21 -7.91
CA PHE A 78 -4.22 -0.01 -7.79
C PHE A 78 -4.94 -0.04 -6.44
N GLU A 79 -6.02 -0.81 -6.36
CA GLU A 79 -6.78 -1.02 -5.12
C GLU A 79 -6.87 -2.50 -4.74
N PHE A 80 -6.52 -2.83 -3.50
CA PHE A 80 -6.97 -4.06 -2.84
C PHE A 80 -8.36 -3.86 -2.24
N LYS A 81 -9.20 -4.90 -2.31
CA LYS A 81 -10.63 -4.80 -2.01
C LYS A 81 -11.10 -5.93 -1.11
N VAL A 82 -11.60 -5.55 0.06
CA VAL A 82 -12.31 -6.43 0.99
C VAL A 82 -13.64 -5.76 1.31
N GLU A 83 -14.76 -6.29 0.77
CA GLU A 83 -16.10 -5.70 1.00
C GLU A 83 -16.15 -4.20 0.64
N ALA A 84 -16.38 -3.31 1.62
CA ALA A 84 -16.34 -1.85 1.45
C ALA A 84 -14.95 -1.25 1.72
N ASP A 85 -14.04 -2.02 2.30
CA ASP A 85 -12.72 -1.60 2.73
C ASP A 85 -11.71 -1.68 1.58
N ARG A 86 -10.89 -0.64 1.43
CA ARG A 86 -9.93 -0.47 0.33
C ARG A 86 -8.56 -0.12 0.88
N ILE A 87 -7.51 -0.63 0.24
CA ILE A 87 -6.13 -0.15 0.41
C ILE A 87 -5.59 0.17 -0.98
N LEU A 88 -5.13 1.40 -1.17
CA LEU A 88 -4.48 1.80 -2.43
C LEU A 88 -2.99 1.47 -2.39
N CYS A 89 -2.45 1.19 -3.57
CA CYS A 89 -1.06 0.80 -3.71
C CYS A 89 -0.52 1.11 -5.11
N PHE A 90 0.79 1.03 -5.27
CA PHE A 90 1.47 1.11 -6.56
C PHE A 90 2.64 0.12 -6.60
N PHE A 91 3.02 -0.29 -7.82
CA PHE A 91 4.23 -1.09 -8.04
C PHE A 91 5.45 -0.19 -8.13
N PHE A 92 6.58 -0.69 -7.63
CA PHE A 92 7.85 -0.01 -7.67
C PHE A 92 8.99 -0.98 -8.06
N ILE A 93 10.13 -0.41 -8.44
CA ILE A 93 11.28 -1.17 -8.92
C ILE A 93 11.75 -2.19 -7.87
N GLY A 94 12.40 -3.26 -8.34
CA GLY A 94 12.95 -4.27 -7.44
C GLY A 94 11.89 -5.13 -6.76
N ARG A 95 10.84 -5.50 -7.51
CA ARG A 95 9.72 -6.37 -7.08
C ARG A 95 8.97 -5.86 -5.85
N ARG A 96 8.74 -4.55 -5.74
CA ARG A 96 8.07 -3.94 -4.59
C ARG A 96 6.64 -3.54 -4.93
N LEU A 97 5.72 -3.77 -4.01
CA LEU A 97 4.36 -3.25 -4.04
C LEU A 97 4.12 -2.47 -2.75
N ILE A 98 3.88 -1.16 -2.90
CA ILE A 98 3.82 -0.22 -1.79
C ILE A 98 2.36 0.12 -1.49
N LEU A 99 1.91 -0.16 -0.27
CA LEU A 99 0.58 0.13 0.25
C LEU A 99 0.57 1.54 0.87
N THR A 100 -0.25 2.46 0.34
CA THR A 100 -0.25 3.87 0.73
C THR A 100 -1.07 4.12 2.00
N HIS A 101 -2.38 3.86 1.91
CA HIS A 101 -3.35 4.07 2.98
C HIS A 101 -4.60 3.24 2.74
N GLY A 102 -5.34 3.00 3.81
CA GLY A 102 -6.65 2.37 3.77
C GLY A 102 -7.79 3.36 4.00
N PHE A 103 -8.97 3.02 3.50
CA PHE A 103 -10.21 3.76 3.73
C PHE A 103 -11.44 2.86 3.54
N ARG A 104 -12.56 3.24 4.17
CA ARG A 104 -13.86 2.61 3.92
C ARG A 104 -14.60 3.39 2.84
N LYS A 105 -14.98 2.70 1.77
CA LYS A 105 -15.67 3.28 0.63
C LYS A 105 -17.16 3.44 0.93
N ALA A 106 -17.66 4.68 0.88
CA ALA A 106 -19.08 5.01 1.07
C ALA A 106 -19.87 5.14 -0.25
N VAL A 107 -19.19 5.27 -1.39
CA VAL A 107 -19.78 5.54 -2.72
C VAL A 107 -19.30 4.52 -3.74
N GLU A 108 -19.95 4.38 -4.91
CA GLU A 108 -19.65 3.31 -5.88
C GLU A 108 -18.27 3.42 -6.53
N LYS A 109 -17.77 4.65 -6.75
CA LYS A 109 -16.43 4.93 -7.32
C LYS A 109 -15.42 5.28 -6.23
N THR A 110 -14.14 5.03 -6.48
CA THR A 110 -13.09 5.43 -5.51
C THR A 110 -13.00 6.95 -5.49
N PRO A 111 -13.14 7.62 -4.33
CA PRO A 111 -13.20 9.08 -4.29
C PRO A 111 -11.91 9.70 -4.81
N LYS A 112 -12.04 10.79 -5.59
CA LYS A 112 -10.89 11.48 -6.22
C LYS A 112 -9.81 11.86 -5.20
N ARG A 113 -10.22 12.35 -4.02
CA ARG A 113 -9.29 12.71 -2.93
C ARG A 113 -8.39 11.55 -2.48
N GLU A 114 -8.88 10.30 -2.54
CA GLU A 114 -8.09 9.13 -2.12
C GLU A 114 -7.06 8.77 -3.19
N ILE A 115 -7.40 8.99 -4.47
CA ILE A 115 -6.46 8.84 -5.60
C ILE A 115 -5.36 9.90 -5.50
N GLU A 116 -5.74 11.17 -5.36
CA GLU A 116 -4.79 12.29 -5.21
C GLU A 116 -3.84 12.06 -4.02
N ARG A 117 -4.36 11.53 -2.89
CA ARG A 117 -3.55 11.13 -1.74
C ARG A 117 -2.57 10.00 -2.07
N ALA A 118 -3.00 8.97 -2.80
CA ALA A 118 -2.13 7.86 -3.17
C ALA A 118 -1.02 8.30 -4.13
N GLU A 119 -1.32 9.18 -5.09
CA GLU A 119 -0.33 9.77 -6.01
C GLU A 119 0.68 10.65 -5.25
N ALA A 120 0.24 11.43 -4.27
CA ALA A 120 1.14 12.19 -3.41
C ALA A 120 2.06 11.28 -2.57
N CYS A 121 1.52 10.19 -2.01
CA CYS A 121 2.34 9.18 -1.30
C CYS A 121 3.38 8.53 -2.22
N LYS A 122 3.01 8.23 -3.47
CA LYS A 122 3.92 7.69 -4.48
C LYS A 122 5.06 8.66 -4.78
N GLN A 123 4.75 9.93 -5.04
CA GLN A 123 5.75 10.96 -5.32
C GLN A 123 6.73 11.16 -4.15
N ASP A 124 6.21 11.20 -2.92
CA ASP A 124 7.04 11.30 -1.71
C ASP A 124 7.97 10.09 -1.56
N PHE A 125 7.41 8.89 -1.69
CA PHE A 125 8.18 7.65 -1.61
C PHE A 125 9.31 7.62 -2.63
N GLU A 126 9.00 7.88 -3.92
CA GLU A 126 9.98 7.90 -5.01
C GLU A 126 11.06 8.97 -4.80
N GLY A 127 10.72 10.11 -4.21
CA GLY A 127 11.68 11.14 -3.81
C GLY A 127 12.61 10.65 -2.70
N SER A 128 12.07 9.94 -1.71
CA SER A 128 12.82 9.43 -0.56
C SER A 128 13.81 8.32 -0.96
N VAL A 129 13.42 7.35 -1.80
CA VAL A 129 14.30 6.23 -2.18
C VAL A 129 15.50 6.69 -3.04
N LYS A 130 15.35 7.77 -3.82
CA LYS A 130 16.47 8.35 -4.61
C LYS A 130 17.61 8.87 -3.75
N HIS A 131 17.37 9.12 -2.46
CA HIS A 131 18.38 9.60 -1.51
C HIS A 131 18.92 8.49 -0.59
N GLU A 132 18.44 7.26 -0.75
CA GLU A 132 18.91 6.06 -0.03
C GLU A 132 19.92 5.24 -0.87
N SER A 133 20.14 5.60 -2.14
CA SER A 133 21.07 4.95 -3.08
C SER A 133 22.36 5.74 -3.29
#